data_AF-A0A4R9VF77-F1
#
_entry.id   AF-A0A4R9VF77-F1
#
_cell.length_a   1.000
_cell.length_b   1.000
_cell.length_c   1.000
_cell.angle_alpha   90.00
_cell.angle_beta   90.00
_cell.angle_gamma   90.00
#
_symmetry.space_group_name_H-M   'P 1'
#
loop_
_entity.id
_entity.type
_entity.pdbx_description
1 polymer ?
#
loop_
_entity_poly.entity_id
_entity_poly.type
_entity_poly.pdbx_seq_one_letter_code
_entity_poly.pdbx_strand_id
1 'polypeptide(L)' 'MTKLSELGPPITGRRHGGDPACEQDHFLSCRKCGQPIDRRDLRQVIWHERPDHERLELDS' A
#
# COMPACT_ATOMS: atom_id res chain seq x y z
N MET A 1 -11.56 1.18 -10.85
CA MET A 1 -11.13 0.53 -9.59
C MET A 1 -10.42 -0.77 -9.91
N THR A 2 -9.13 -0.84 -9.59
CA THR A 2 -8.30 -2.03 -9.74
C THR A 2 -8.26 -2.79 -8.43
N LYS A 3 -8.38 -4.12 -8.45
CA LYS A 3 -8.26 -4.95 -7.25
C LYS A 3 -6.80 -5.17 -6.90
N LEU A 4 -6.51 -5.27 -5.61
CA LEU A 4 -5.14 -5.54 -5.14
C LEU A 4 -4.61 -6.88 -5.67
N SER A 5 -5.46 -7.90 -5.77
CA SER A 5 -5.16 -9.22 -6.35
C SER A 5 -4.78 -9.18 -7.83
N GLU A 6 -5.28 -8.19 -8.59
CA GLU A 6 -4.91 -7.99 -10.00
C GLU A 6 -3.49 -7.48 -10.18
N LEU A 7 -2.86 -6.94 -9.12
CA LEU A 7 -1.46 -6.51 -9.14
C LEU A 7 -0.46 -7.69 -8.99
N GLY A 8 -0.96 -8.91 -8.88
CA GLY A 8 -0.18 -10.13 -8.69
C GLY A 8 -0.09 -10.58 -7.22
N PRO A 9 0.73 -11.59 -6.92
CA PRO A 9 0.85 -12.15 -5.57
C PRO A 9 1.42 -11.12 -4.57
N PRO A 10 1.12 -11.25 -3.26
CA PRO A 10 1.64 -10.36 -2.23
C PRO A 10 3.15 -10.18 -2.28
N ILE A 11 3.61 -8.92 -2.23
CA ILE A 11 5.02 -8.59 -2.13
C ILE A 11 5.27 -8.02 -0.75
N THR A 12 5.68 -8.88 0.19
CA THR A 12 5.96 -8.45 1.56
C THR A 12 7.24 -7.62 1.63
N GLY A 13 7.10 -6.36 2.02
CA GLY A 13 8.22 -5.45 2.23
C GLY A 13 8.95 -5.77 3.53
N ARG A 14 10.28 -5.69 3.50
CA ARG A 14 11.11 -5.71 4.72
C ARG A 14 11.29 -4.28 5.22
N ARG A 15 10.83 -3.99 6.45
CA ARG A 15 11.08 -2.70 7.09
C ARG A 15 12.58 -2.57 7.37
N HIS A 16 13.16 -1.42 7.02
CA HIS A 16 14.49 -1.03 7.46
C HIS A 16 14.36 -0.10 8.67
N GLY A 17 15.02 -0.42 9.78
CA GLY A 17 14.92 0.30 11.07
C GLY A 17 14.34 -0.57 12.19
N GLY A 18 13.91 0.06 13.28
CA GLY A 18 13.23 -0.64 14.39
C GLY A 18 11.78 -1.03 14.07
N ASP A 19 11.08 -1.62 15.03
CA ASP A 19 9.66 -1.93 14.88
C ASP A 19 8.80 -0.65 14.94
N PRO A 20 7.63 -0.62 14.27
CA PRO A 20 6.66 0.45 14.48
C PRO A 20 6.15 0.45 15.93
N ALA A 21 5.78 1.63 16.44
CA ALA A 21 5.27 1.74 17.80
C ALA A 21 3.83 1.21 17.89
N CYS A 22 3.07 1.29 16.80
CA CYS A 22 1.72 0.75 16.69
C CYS A 22 1.36 0.31 15.26
N GLU A 23 0.27 -0.46 15.13
CA GLU A 23 -0.21 -0.94 13.81
C GLU A 23 -0.50 0.19 12.81
N GLN A 24 -0.91 1.37 13.28
CA GLN A 24 -1.19 2.50 12.39
C GLN A 24 0.07 3.03 11.67
N ASP A 25 1.25 2.84 12.24
CA ASP A 25 2.52 3.31 11.66
C ASP A 25 2.94 2.52 10.40
N HIS A 26 2.26 1.39 10.12
CA HIS A 26 2.41 0.66 8.87
C HIS A 26 1.75 1.37 7.69
N PHE A 27 0.81 2.28 7.94
CA PHE A 27 0.02 2.91 6.91
C PHE A 27 0.53 4.31 6.57
N LEU A 28 0.48 4.66 5.28
CA LEU A 28 0.70 6.02 4.80
C LEU A 28 -0.52 6.48 4.00
N SER A 29 -1.03 7.69 4.26
CA SER A 29 -2.10 8.26 3.45
C SER A 29 -1.55 8.74 2.09
N CYS A 30 -2.10 8.22 0.99
CA CYS A 30 -1.77 8.72 -0.34
C CYS A 30 -2.16 10.19 -0.48
N ARG A 31 -1.22 11.04 -0.90
CA ARG A 31 -1.44 12.47 -1.12
C ARG A 31 -2.41 12.77 -2.28
N LYS A 32 -2.54 11.86 -3.26
CA LYS A 32 -3.39 12.06 -4.45
C LYS A 32 -4.84 11.62 -4.22
N CYS A 33 -5.05 10.40 -3.76
CA CYS A 33 -6.39 9.81 -3.66
C CYS A 33 -6.90 9.65 -2.22
N GLY A 34 -6.06 9.95 -1.21
CA GLY A 34 -6.39 9.85 0.21
C GLY A 34 -6.48 8.42 0.75
N GLN A 35 -6.22 7.39 -0.07
CA GLN A 35 -6.27 6.00 0.36
C GLN A 35 -5.13 5.68 1.33
N PRO A 36 -5.38 4.99 2.46
CA PRO A 36 -4.33 4.40 3.28
C PRO A 36 -3.59 3.31 2.49
N ILE A 37 -2.27 3.43 2.43
CA ILE A 37 -1.34 2.51 1.78
C ILE A 37 -0.70 1.66 2.88
N ASP A 38 -0.88 0.34 2.85
CA ASP A 38 -0.12 -0.56 3.73
C ASP A 38 1.31 -0.71 3.20
N ARG A 39 2.30 -0.19 3.94
CA ARG A 39 3.71 -0.23 3.56
C ARG A 39 4.33 -1.63 3.69
N ARG A 40 3.62 -2.58 4.29
CA ARG A 40 4.03 -4.01 4.35
C ARG A 40 3.75 -4.72 3.03
N ASP A 41 2.79 -4.25 2.24
CA ASP A 41 2.48 -4.79 0.92
C ASP A 41 2.95 -3.84 -0.18
N LEU A 42 4.10 -4.17 -0.77
CA LEU A 42 4.74 -3.31 -1.75
C LEU A 42 3.91 -3.14 -3.04
N ARG A 43 2.93 -4.01 -3.31
CA ARG A 43 1.99 -3.81 -4.43
C ARG A 43 1.25 -2.50 -4.29
N GLN A 44 0.80 -2.17 -3.07
CA GLN A 44 0.10 -0.92 -2.79
C GLN A 44 1.04 0.26 -2.96
N VAL A 45 2.27 0.18 -2.44
CA VAL A 45 3.28 1.25 -2.56
C VAL A 45 3.58 1.52 -4.04
N ILE A 46 3.95 0.49 -4.80
CA ILE A 46 4.31 0.60 -6.23
C ILE A 46 3.16 1.15 -7.06
N TRP A 47 1.91 0.75 -6.77
CA TRP A 47 0.74 1.29 -7.46
C TRP A 47 0.57 2.80 -7.21
N HIS A 48 0.69 3.24 -5.96
CA HIS A 48 0.47 4.64 -5.58
C HIS A 48 1.63 5.58 -5.96
N GLU A 49 2.80 5.06 -6.32
CA GLU A 49 3.88 5.83 -6.96
C GLU A 49 3.55 6.24 -8.41
N ARG A 50 2.57 5.58 -9.06
CA ARG A 50 2.15 5.95 -10.42
C ARG A 50 1.38 7.28 -10.39
N PRO A 51 1.62 8.23 -11.29
CA PRO A 51 0.96 9.53 -11.25
C PRO A 51 -0.56 9.44 -11.45
N ASP A 52 -1.04 8.52 -12.28
CA ASP A 52 -2.46 8.43 -12.67
C ASP A 52 -3.16 7.22 -12.02
N HIS A 53 -2.72 6.82 -10.82
CA HIS A 53 -3.36 5.72 -10.12
C HIS A 53 -4.76 6.08 -9.61
N GLU A 54 -5.65 5.09 -9.64
CA GLU A 54 -6.93 5.14 -8.94
C GLU A 54 -6.84 4.45 -7.57
N ARG A 55 -7.88 4.61 -6.75
CA ARG A 55 -8.05 3.86 -5.50
C ARG A 55 -8.10 2.35 -5.78
N LEU A 56 -7.38 1.58 -4.98
CA LEU A 56 -7.41 0.12 -5.02
C LEU A 56 -8.63 -0.40 -4.26
N GLU A 57 -9.31 -1.38 -4.84
CA GLU A 57 -10.23 -2.26 -4.12
C GLU A 57 -9.40 -3.28 -3.35
N LEU A 58 -9.52 -3.27 -2.02
CA LEU A 58 -8.86 -4.26 -1.16
C LEU A 58 -9.69 -5.53 -1.20
N ASP A 59 -9.07 -6.66 -1.56
CA ASP A 59 -9.74 -7.96 -1.53
C ASP A 59 -10.07 -8.32 -0.07
N SER A 60 -11.31 -8.76 0.17
CA SER A 60 -11.81 -9.19 1.47
C SER A 60 -11.24 -10.54 1.92
#